data_AF-A0A1Q3LR70-F1
#
_entry.id   AF-A0A1Q3LR70-F1
#
_cell.length_a   1.000
_cell.length_b   1.000
_cell.length_c   1.000
_cell.angle_alpha   90.00
_cell.angle_beta   90.00
_cell.angle_gamma   90.00
#
_symmetry.space_group_name_H-M   'P 1'
#
loop_
_entity.id
_entity.type
_entity.pdbx_description
1 polymer ?
#
loop_
_entity_poly.entity_id
_entity_poly.type
_entity_poly.pdbx_seq_one_letter_code
_entity_poly.pdbx_strand_id
1 'polypeptide(L)'
;MKSQCPSDLGNGVVMKDVNFYEKDKVLEYVCSIASVESIDAPTIGRMKVAMVEALSGSKSGFGQLSVKIVLKQYGYKFRYIYQDTAGKKLCQIDITKDDLK
;
A
#
# COMPACT_ATOMS: atom_id res chain seq x y z
N MET A 1 18.87 0.19 6.92
CA MET A 1 18.10 0.00 5.68
C MET A 1 18.15 1.28 4.89
N LYS A 2 18.57 1.25 3.63
CA LYS A 2 18.51 2.42 2.74
C LYS A 2 17.13 2.42 2.06
N SER A 3 16.39 3.50 2.29
CA SER A 3 15.13 3.82 1.62
C SER A 3 15.27 3.65 0.09
N GLN A 4 14.33 2.93 -0.53
CA GLN A 4 14.18 2.93 -1.98
C GLN A 4 13.33 4.16 -2.34
N CYS A 5 13.94 5.03 -3.14
CA CYS A 5 13.58 6.43 -3.38
C CYS A 5 12.09 6.76 -3.51
N PRO A 6 11.72 8.01 -3.18
CA PRO A 6 10.37 8.47 -3.37
C PRO A 6 9.95 8.30 -4.83
N SER A 7 8.83 7.62 -5.03
CA SER A 7 8.24 7.39 -6.36
C SER A 7 6.93 8.14 -6.45
N ASP A 8 6.81 8.99 -7.46
CA ASP A 8 5.54 9.64 -7.77
C ASP A 8 4.58 8.60 -8.32
N LEU A 9 3.45 8.41 -7.63
CA LEU A 9 2.38 7.50 -8.02
C LEU A 9 1.28 8.23 -8.82
N GLY A 10 1.46 9.52 -9.09
CA GLY A 10 0.51 10.40 -9.74
C GLY A 10 -0.55 10.94 -8.79
N ASN A 11 -1.33 11.91 -9.28
CA ASN A 11 -2.47 12.52 -8.56
C ASN A 11 -2.12 13.03 -7.15
N GLY A 12 -0.90 13.56 -6.98
CA GLY A 12 -0.44 14.11 -5.70
C GLY A 12 -0.07 13.06 -4.65
N VAL A 13 0.03 11.77 -5.01
CA VAL A 13 0.47 10.70 -4.12
C VAL A 13 1.93 10.37 -4.39
N VAL A 14 2.76 10.43 -3.35
CA VAL A 14 4.18 10.09 -3.42
C VAL A 14 4.48 9.00 -2.42
N MET A 15 4.96 7.84 -2.88
CA MET A 15 5.54 6.84 -1.99
C MET A 15 6.84 7.42 -1.43
N LYS A 16 6.98 7.51 -0.11
CA LYS A 16 8.13 8.09 0.59
C LYS A 16 9.12 7.04 1.05
N ASP A 17 8.62 5.89 1.47
CA ASP A 17 9.47 4.81 1.96
C ASP A 17 8.82 3.44 1.81
N VAL A 18 9.65 2.40 1.88
CA VAL A 18 9.24 1.00 1.91
C VAL A 18 10.03 0.28 3.01
N ASN A 19 9.34 -0.09 4.08
CA ASN A 19 9.91 -0.82 5.20
C ASN A 19 9.57 -2.31 5.10
N PHE A 20 10.53 -3.14 5.47
CA PHE A 20 10.40 -4.59 5.47
C PHE A 20 10.68 -5.14 6.88
N TYR A 21 9.63 -5.63 7.52
CA TYR A 21 9.69 -6.23 8.85
C TYR A 21 9.58 -7.74 8.72
N GLU A 22 10.71 -8.41 8.54
CA GLU A 22 10.77 -9.85 8.29
C GLU A 22 10.14 -10.66 9.43
N LYS A 23 10.43 -10.32 10.68
CA LYS A 23 9.90 -10.99 11.88
C LYS A 23 8.37 -11.03 11.90
N ASP A 24 7.75 -9.91 11.56
CA ASP A 24 6.29 -9.74 11.59
C ASP A 24 5.64 -10.04 10.24
N LYS A 25 6.45 -10.42 9.25
CA LYS A 25 6.07 -10.61 7.85
C LYS A 25 5.24 -9.45 7.31
N VAL A 26 5.78 -8.23 7.43
CA VAL A 26 5.12 -7.01 6.95
C VAL A 26 5.99 -6.30 5.93
N LEU A 27 5.39 -5.95 4.78
CA LEU A 27 5.93 -4.94 3.90
C LEU A 27 5.07 -3.68 4.01
N GLU A 28 5.67 -2.60 4.49
CA GLU A 28 4.99 -1.34 4.78
C GLU A 28 5.39 -0.28 3.76
N TYR A 29 4.40 0.27 3.08
CA TYR A 29 4.53 1.37 2.14
C TYR A 29 4.08 2.66 2.81
N VAL A 30 4.98 3.62 2.93
CA VAL A 30 4.65 4.95 3.47
C VAL A 30 4.40 5.88 2.30
N CYS A 31 3.20 6.46 2.22
CA CYS A 31 2.74 7.29 1.12
C CYS A 31 2.32 8.67 1.65
N SER A 32 2.79 9.76 1.04
CA SER A 32 2.30 11.11 1.31
C SER A 32 1.30 11.58 0.25
N ILE A 33 0.23 12.25 0.65
CA ILE A 33 -0.74 12.86 -0.27
C ILE A 33 -0.71 14.38 -0.12
N ALA A 34 -0.55 15.09 -1.24
CA ALA A 34 -0.64 16.54 -1.26
C ALA A 34 -2.09 17.03 -1.09
N SER A 35 -2.28 18.12 -0.34
CA SER A 35 -3.56 18.83 -0.22
C SER A 35 -4.72 18.02 0.39
N VAL A 36 -4.42 16.97 1.17
CA VAL A 36 -5.43 16.19 1.91
C VAL A 36 -5.18 16.31 3.41
N GLU A 37 -6.16 16.84 4.14
CA GLU A 37 -6.07 17.02 5.60
C GLU A 37 -6.66 15.84 6.39
N SER A 38 -7.62 15.11 5.79
CA SER A 38 -8.23 13.92 6.39
C SER A 38 -8.83 13.01 5.31
N ILE A 39 -9.02 11.73 5.65
CA ILE A 39 -9.67 10.73 4.79
C ILE A 39 -10.74 10.04 5.61
N ASP A 40 -11.98 10.05 5.14
CA ASP A 40 -13.09 9.41 5.84
C ASP A 40 -13.10 7.88 5.68
N ALA A 41 -13.81 7.19 6.58
CA ALA A 41 -13.89 5.72 6.56
C ALA A 41 -14.48 5.15 5.25
N PRO A 42 -15.54 5.73 4.64
CA PRO A 42 -16.03 5.28 3.34
C PRO A 42 -14.97 5.35 2.23
N THR A 43 -14.15 6.40 2.20
CA THR A 43 -13.07 6.55 1.23
C THR A 43 -11.98 5.53 1.46
N ILE A 44 -11.58 5.29 2.72
CA ILE A 44 -10.63 4.23 3.08
C ILE A 44 -11.14 2.86 2.57
N GLY A 45 -12.44 2.58 2.75
CA GLY A 45 -13.08 1.36 2.24
C GLY A 45 -12.97 1.24 0.72
N ARG A 46 -13.31 2.30 -0.03
CA ARG A 46 -13.19 2.32 -1.50
C ARG A 46 -11.75 2.17 -1.97
N MET A 47 -10.79 2.83 -1.30
CA MET A 47 -9.37 2.70 -1.59
C MET A 47 -8.91 1.25 -1.40
N LYS A 48 -9.29 0.61 -0.29
CA LYS A 48 -8.96 -0.79 -0.02
C LYS A 48 -9.53 -1.70 -1.11
N VAL A 49 -10.79 -1.52 -1.52
CA VAL A 49 -11.40 -2.28 -2.62
C VAL A 49 -10.63 -2.08 -3.91
N ALA A 50 -10.35 -0.85 -4.32
CA ALA A 50 -9.60 -0.56 -5.55
C ALA A 50 -8.19 -1.17 -5.53
N MET A 51 -7.50 -1.15 -4.38
CA MET A 51 -6.21 -1.82 -4.23
C MET A 51 -6.34 -3.33 -4.34
N VAL A 52 -7.31 -3.93 -3.64
CA VAL A 52 -7.59 -5.36 -3.73
C VAL A 52 -7.91 -5.76 -5.17
N GLU A 53 -8.75 -5.01 -5.88
CA GLU A 53 -9.06 -5.25 -7.30
C GLU A 53 -7.82 -5.14 -8.19
N ALA A 54 -7.01 -4.08 -8.02
CA ALA A 54 -5.75 -3.90 -8.75
C ALA A 54 -4.75 -5.04 -8.51
N LEU A 55 -4.71 -5.57 -7.28
CA LEU A 55 -3.87 -6.70 -6.89
C LEU A 55 -4.45 -8.07 -7.29
N SER A 56 -5.79 -8.19 -7.35
CA SER A 56 -6.51 -9.41 -7.72
C SER A 56 -6.55 -9.63 -9.23
N GLY A 57 -6.46 -8.57 -10.04
CA GLY A 57 -6.19 -8.62 -11.47
C GLY A 57 -7.37 -8.20 -12.33
N SER A 58 -7.13 -7.19 -13.17
CA SER A 58 -7.87 -7.04 -14.44
C SER A 58 -7.04 -6.40 -15.58
N LYS A 59 -5.93 -5.69 -15.33
CA LYS A 59 -5.03 -5.20 -16.41
C LYS A 59 -3.55 -5.10 -15.97
N SER A 60 -2.64 -5.52 -16.85
CA SER A 60 -1.16 -5.37 -16.84
C SER A 60 -0.30 -6.43 -16.10
N GLY A 61 0.57 -7.08 -16.89
CA GLY A 61 1.40 -8.23 -16.53
C GLY A 61 2.66 -7.89 -15.70
N PHE A 62 3.25 -8.97 -15.18
CA PHE A 62 4.52 -9.05 -14.43
C PHE A 62 4.56 -8.42 -13.02
N GLY A 63 3.79 -7.38 -12.69
CA GLY A 63 3.71 -6.84 -11.31
C GLY A 63 2.81 -7.64 -10.35
N GLN A 64 1.71 -8.21 -10.87
CA GLN A 64 0.64 -8.84 -10.09
C GLN A 64 0.95 -10.27 -9.62
N LEU A 65 1.73 -11.01 -10.40
CA LEU A 65 2.14 -12.38 -10.04
C LEU A 65 3.02 -12.34 -8.78
N SER A 66 3.97 -11.41 -8.73
CA SER A 66 4.92 -11.23 -7.64
C SER A 66 4.23 -10.97 -6.31
N VAL A 67 3.19 -10.13 -6.29
CA VAL A 67 2.46 -9.80 -5.05
C VAL A 67 1.64 -10.98 -4.54
N LYS A 68 0.89 -11.67 -5.40
CA LYS A 68 0.16 -12.89 -5.02
C LYS A 68 1.11 -13.99 -4.55
N ILE A 69 2.26 -14.14 -5.22
CA ILE A 69 3.34 -15.04 -4.81
C ILE A 69 3.85 -14.65 -3.42
N VAL A 70 4.10 -13.36 -3.16
CA VAL A 70 4.60 -12.88 -1.88
C VAL A 70 3.64 -13.19 -0.73
N LEU A 71 2.34 -12.95 -0.91
CA LEU A 71 1.32 -13.25 0.11
C LEU A 71 1.13 -14.75 0.33
N LYS A 72 1.08 -15.55 -0.75
CA LYS A 72 0.84 -16.99 -0.65
C LYS A 72 2.04 -17.77 -0.13
N GLN A 73 3.24 -17.49 -0.66
CA GLN A 73 4.43 -18.29 -0.35
C GLN A 73 5.08 -17.86 0.96
N TYR A 74 5.19 -16.55 1.20
CA TYR A 74 5.92 -16.07 2.36
C TYR A 74 5.02 -15.63 3.51
N GLY A 75 3.72 -15.43 3.24
CA GLY A 75 2.74 -15.07 4.27
C GLY A 75 2.85 -13.62 4.73
N TYR A 76 3.29 -12.72 3.85
CA TYR A 76 3.35 -11.29 4.18
C TYR A 76 1.96 -10.68 4.32
N LYS A 77 1.91 -9.51 4.95
CA LYS A 77 0.83 -8.52 4.78
C LYS A 77 1.42 -7.24 4.20
N PHE A 78 0.65 -6.56 3.37
CA PHE A 78 1.01 -5.21 2.91
C PHE A 78 0.28 -4.19 3.76
N ARG A 79 1.03 -3.20 4.24
CA ARG A 79 0.50 -2.09 5.02
C ARG A 79 0.79 -0.79 4.30
N TYR A 80 -0.25 -0.08 3.90
CA TYR A 80 -0.13 1.25 3.33
C TYR A 80 -0.43 2.28 4.42
N ILE A 81 0.54 3.13 4.73
CA ILE A 81 0.40 4.27 5.64
C ILE A 81 0.29 5.53 4.81
N TYR A 82 -0.88 6.15 4.81
CA TYR A 82 -1.08 7.45 4.17
C TYR A 82 -0.87 8.57 5.18
N GLN A 83 -0.08 9.56 4.80
CA GLN A 83 0.19 10.75 5.60
C GLN A 83 0.04 12.01 4.75
N ASP A 84 -0.12 13.16 5.40
CA ASP A 84 0.00 14.45 4.73
C ASP A 84 1.47 14.79 4.44
N THR A 85 1.71 15.96 3.84
CA THR A 85 3.06 16.45 3.53
C THR A 85 3.88 16.80 4.78
N ALA A 86 3.23 16.98 5.94
CA ALA A 86 3.87 17.19 7.23
C ALA A 86 4.18 15.87 7.98
N GLY A 87 3.82 14.72 7.41
CA GLY A 87 4.03 13.39 8.00
C GLY A 87 2.97 12.97 9.01
N LYS A 88 1.86 13.72 9.13
CA LYS A 88 0.74 13.30 9.99
C LYS A 88 -0.02 12.18 9.30
N LYS A 89 -0.19 11.05 9.99
CA LYS A 89 -0.96 9.92 9.51
C LYS A 89 -2.42 10.31 9.25
N LEU A 90 -2.87 10.10 8.02
CA LEU A 90 -4.24 10.29 7.55
C LEU A 90 -5.04 8.99 7.67
N CYS A 91 -4.48 7.88 7.18
CA CYS A 91 -5.11 6.57 7.30
C CYS A 91 -4.10 5.41 7.17
N GLN A 92 -4.59 4.19 7.39
CA GLN A 92 -3.86 2.96 7.16
C GLN A 92 -4.76 1.95 6.46
N ILE A 93 -4.21 1.26 5.47
CA ILE A 93 -4.89 0.17 4.77
C ILE A 93 -4.00 -1.07 4.84
N ASP A 94 -4.52 -2.12 5.46
CA ASP A 94 -3.87 -3.43 5.51
C ASP A 94 -4.52 -4.38 4.49
N ILE A 95 -3.67 -5.01 3.67
CA ILE A 95 -4.04 -6.03 2.69
C ILE A 95 -3.34 -7.34 3.08
N THR A 96 -4.16 -8.38 3.19
CA THR A 96 -3.76 -9.72 3.60
C THR A 96 -4.13 -10.73 2.50
N LYS A 97 -3.70 -11.98 2.67
CA LYS A 97 -4.10 -13.08 1.79
C LYS A 97 -5.63 -13.27 1.73
N ASP A 98 -6.35 -12.92 2.79
CA ASP A 98 -7.80 -13.13 2.87
C ASP A 98 -8.58 -12.11 2.04
N ASP A 99 -7.96 -10.95 1.77
CA ASP A 99 -8.54 -9.92 0.91
C ASP A 99 -8.43 -10.29 -0.59
N LEU A 100 -7.55 -11.21 -0.99
CA LEU A 100 -7.28 -11.58 -2.40
C LEU A 100 -7.87 -12.94 -2.82
N LYS A 101 -8.90 -13.42 -2.12
CA LYS A 101 -9.53 -14.72 -2.36
C LYS A 101 -10.41 -14.75 -3.60
#